data_AF-A0A089LY46-F1
#
_entry.id   AF-A0A089LY46-F1
#
_cell.length_a   1.000
_cell.length_b   1.000
_cell.length_c   1.000
_cell.angle_alpha   90.00
_cell.angle_beta   90.00
_cell.angle_gamma   90.00
#
_symmetry.space_group_name_H-M   'P 1'
#
loop_
_entity.id
_entity.type
_entity.pdbx_description
1 polymer ?
#
loop_
_entity_poly.entity_id
_entity_poly.type
_entity_poly.pdbx_seq_one_letter_code
_entity_poly.pdbx_strand_id
1 'polypeptide(L)'
;MKKFLLVIPGLFLFTAVWGQGLNSAVSAAVEKPNFYQLENYVIPESSKVVLTEQDVYELSPYKLNYARNEIYARHGYIFKDADYSAYFSEKSWYKKNPAFNESLLSGVEKKNLQFLKAYSDKLKANFKKVEGMKTTLDLNGDGKKDTVTLKSTAGGDSYTLTVNKSSVSGTGDNLDGVMYICDLDSKDKYKEIAITESGPSDDYSTYFYSYNGRKLIYMGRVQGAEHVIKVNGSGKLVTKTRGDILQTWFYSDEYSLSASRKLVHIPRTYYKMNTIVTVKKQLKLQKSPTNSGTAAILKGGEKAVITETDNQKWCAVVTKDGVKGWVAVSGFSRINGIEASEYFDGLSYAD
;
A
#
# COMPACT_ATOMS: atom_id res chain seq x y z
N MET A 1 -29.56 -56.07 47.10
CA MET A 1 -30.58 -55.08 47.50
C MET A 1 -30.63 -53.95 46.48
N LYS A 2 -31.83 -53.72 45.96
CA LYS A 2 -32.42 -52.59 45.21
C LYS A 2 -31.52 -51.47 44.65
N LYS A 3 -31.67 -51.26 43.33
CA LYS A 3 -31.56 -49.96 42.61
C LYS A 3 -32.54 -48.93 43.20
N PHE A 4 -32.19 -47.64 43.19
CA PHE A 4 -32.98 -46.44 42.79
C PHE A 4 -32.03 -45.23 42.91
N LEU A 5 -31.62 -44.60 41.81
CA LEU A 5 -32.23 -43.43 41.13
C LEU A 5 -32.09 -42.13 41.94
N LEU A 6 -31.24 -41.20 41.48
CA LEU A 6 -31.48 -39.77 41.67
C LEU A 6 -31.63 -39.13 40.29
N VAL A 7 -32.77 -38.48 40.15
CA VAL A 7 -33.31 -37.80 38.97
C VAL A 7 -32.70 -36.41 38.88
N ILE A 8 -32.22 -36.00 37.71
CA ILE A 8 -32.16 -34.58 37.33
C ILE A 8 -32.97 -34.44 36.03
N PRO A 9 -34.11 -33.73 36.04
CA PRO A 9 -34.95 -33.53 34.87
C PRO A 9 -34.48 -32.33 34.06
N GLY A 10 -34.59 -32.41 32.73
CA GLY A 10 -34.46 -31.24 31.86
C GLY A 10 -33.82 -31.45 30.50
N LEU A 11 -34.19 -32.54 29.80
CA LEU A 11 -33.96 -32.68 28.36
C LEU A 11 -35.07 -31.92 27.63
N PHE A 12 -34.78 -30.76 27.05
CA PHE A 12 -35.56 -30.22 25.94
C PHE A 12 -34.78 -30.43 24.65
N LEU A 13 -35.31 -31.33 23.84
CA LEU A 13 -35.01 -31.49 22.42
C LEU A 13 -35.20 -30.16 21.71
N PHE A 14 -34.15 -29.65 21.08
CA PHE A 14 -34.32 -28.86 19.86
C PHE A 14 -33.75 -29.68 18.71
N THR A 15 -34.68 -30.16 17.90
CA THR A 15 -34.48 -30.76 16.60
C THR A 15 -33.59 -29.88 15.74
N ALA A 16 -32.57 -30.49 15.12
CA ALA A 16 -31.77 -29.87 14.08
C ALA A 16 -32.69 -29.47 12.91
N VAL A 17 -33.04 -28.18 12.85
CA VAL A 17 -33.54 -27.58 11.61
C VAL A 17 -32.31 -27.41 10.73
N TRP A 18 -32.31 -28.14 9.61
CA TRP A 18 -31.46 -27.88 8.47
C TRP A 18 -31.82 -26.50 7.91
N GLY A 19 -31.27 -25.46 8.54
CA GLY A 19 -31.23 -24.13 7.96
C GLY A 19 -30.27 -24.20 6.79
N GLN A 20 -30.79 -24.05 5.59
CA GLN A 20 -30.02 -23.72 4.41
C GLN A 20 -29.24 -22.44 4.71
N GLY A 21 -28.03 -22.60 5.24
CA GLY A 21 -27.02 -21.57 5.25
C GLY A 21 -26.69 -21.30 3.80
N LEU A 22 -27.20 -20.19 3.28
CA LEU A 22 -26.77 -19.60 2.02
C LEU A 22 -25.25 -19.54 2.01
N ASN A 23 -24.65 -20.55 1.36
CA ASN A 23 -23.34 -20.43 0.75
C ASN A 23 -23.47 -19.28 -0.24
N SER A 24 -23.21 -18.07 0.24
CA SER A 24 -22.83 -16.96 -0.60
C SER A 24 -21.39 -17.25 -1.01
N ALA A 25 -21.24 -18.26 -1.89
CA ALA A 25 -20.12 -18.29 -2.80
C ALA A 25 -20.23 -16.99 -3.58
N VAL A 26 -19.58 -15.94 -3.09
CA VAL A 26 -19.17 -14.85 -3.95
C VAL A 26 -18.18 -15.51 -4.88
N SER A 27 -18.71 -16.04 -5.99
CA SER A 27 -17.92 -16.25 -7.18
C SER A 27 -17.24 -14.92 -7.42
N ALA A 28 -15.95 -14.85 -7.12
CA ALA A 28 -15.09 -13.84 -7.69
C ALA A 28 -15.12 -14.14 -9.19
N ALA A 29 -16.17 -13.68 -9.87
CA ALA A 29 -16.13 -13.45 -11.29
C ALA A 29 -14.86 -12.62 -11.47
N VAL A 30 -13.89 -13.17 -12.20
CA VAL A 30 -12.69 -12.43 -12.58
C VAL A 30 -13.22 -11.24 -13.37
N GLU A 31 -13.38 -10.09 -12.72
CA GLU A 31 -13.81 -8.87 -13.39
C GLU A 31 -12.83 -8.66 -14.54
N LYS A 32 -13.36 -8.61 -15.77
CA LYS A 32 -12.54 -8.32 -16.93
C LYS A 32 -11.81 -7.02 -16.63
N PRO A 33 -10.47 -6.96 -16.74
CA PRO A 33 -9.76 -5.73 -16.47
C PRO A 33 -10.35 -4.64 -17.36
N ASN A 34 -10.92 -3.63 -16.71
CA ASN A 34 -11.47 -2.50 -17.42
C ASN A 34 -10.28 -1.67 -17.91
N PHE A 35 -9.88 -1.91 -19.16
CA PHE A 35 -8.77 -1.21 -19.78
C PHE A 35 -8.94 0.32 -19.66
N TYR A 36 -10.16 0.87 -19.65
CA TYR A 36 -10.39 2.31 -19.43
C TYR A 36 -10.17 2.78 -17.98
N GLN A 37 -10.38 1.92 -16.98
CA GLN A 37 -10.08 2.25 -15.58
C GLN A 37 -8.58 2.10 -15.27
N LEU A 38 -7.91 1.12 -15.88
CA LEU A 38 -6.46 0.96 -15.83
C LEU A 38 -5.73 2.02 -16.63
N GLU A 39 -6.37 2.58 -17.66
CA GLU A 39 -5.66 3.46 -18.58
C GLU A 39 -5.20 4.74 -17.92
N ASN A 40 -5.93 5.39 -16.99
CA ASN A 40 -5.56 6.78 -16.65
C ASN A 40 -6.20 7.46 -15.40
N TYR A 41 -6.89 6.74 -14.50
CA TYR A 41 -7.54 7.34 -13.32
C TYR A 41 -6.98 6.79 -12.01
N VAL A 42 -6.93 7.62 -10.97
CA VAL A 42 -6.60 7.25 -9.58
C VAL A 42 -7.83 6.69 -8.88
N ILE A 43 -8.98 7.36 -8.98
CA ILE A 43 -10.26 6.88 -8.46
C ILE A 43 -11.36 7.19 -9.49
N PRO A 44 -11.65 6.25 -10.41
CA PRO A 44 -12.59 6.48 -11.51
C PRO A 44 -13.96 7.03 -11.08
N GLU A 45 -14.48 6.58 -9.93
CA GLU A 45 -15.81 6.93 -9.42
C GLU A 45 -15.85 8.17 -8.52
N SER A 46 -14.71 8.85 -8.33
CA SER A 46 -14.59 10.01 -7.43
C SER A 46 -15.46 11.22 -7.81
N SER A 47 -15.99 11.27 -9.04
CA SER A 47 -16.94 12.30 -9.47
C SER A 47 -18.41 11.90 -9.32
N LYS A 48 -18.72 10.64 -8.98
CA LYS A 48 -20.09 10.09 -8.99
C LYS A 48 -20.53 9.52 -7.65
N VAL A 49 -19.60 8.96 -6.86
CA VAL A 49 -19.90 8.28 -5.60
C VAL A 49 -19.17 8.96 -4.45
N VAL A 50 -19.81 9.06 -3.29
CA VAL A 50 -19.17 9.56 -2.07
C VAL A 50 -18.15 8.51 -1.60
N LEU A 51 -16.89 8.92 -1.47
CA LEU A 51 -15.79 8.05 -1.07
C LEU A 51 -15.84 7.73 0.43
N THR A 52 -15.37 6.54 0.75
CA THR A 52 -15.19 6.01 2.09
C THR A 52 -13.70 5.79 2.39
N GLU A 53 -13.35 5.51 3.65
CA GLU A 53 -11.97 5.14 3.99
C GLU A 53 -11.50 3.90 3.21
N GLN A 54 -12.41 2.96 2.92
CA GLN A 54 -12.11 1.75 2.16
C GLN A 54 -11.76 2.05 0.69
N ASP A 55 -12.29 3.13 0.11
CA ASP A 55 -11.98 3.49 -1.29
C ASP A 55 -10.57 4.08 -1.43
N VAL A 56 -9.99 4.55 -0.32
CA VAL A 56 -8.74 5.30 -0.30
C VAL A 56 -7.66 4.66 0.57
N TYR A 57 -7.96 3.56 1.27
CA TYR A 57 -7.04 2.97 2.25
C TYR A 57 -5.72 2.52 1.62
N GLU A 58 -5.71 2.11 0.35
CA GLU A 58 -4.51 1.71 -0.40
C GLU A 58 -3.73 2.91 -0.98
N LEU A 59 -4.32 4.11 -1.06
CA LEU A 59 -3.67 5.29 -1.65
C LEU A 59 -2.71 6.01 -0.70
N SER A 60 -1.45 6.18 -1.08
CA SER A 60 -0.47 6.99 -0.31
C SER A 60 -0.92 8.46 -0.20
N PRO A 61 -0.47 9.23 0.80
CA PRO A 61 -0.68 10.68 0.86
C PRO A 61 -0.36 11.42 -0.45
N TYR A 62 0.68 10.99 -1.16
CA TYR A 62 0.97 11.47 -2.51
C TYR A 62 -0.16 11.13 -3.48
N LYS A 63 -0.56 9.85 -3.62
CA LYS A 63 -1.66 9.44 -4.52
C LYS A 63 -3.02 10.06 -4.14
N LEU A 64 -3.26 10.34 -2.86
CA LEU A 64 -4.44 11.07 -2.39
C LEU A 64 -4.48 12.50 -2.96
N ASN A 65 -3.33 13.17 -3.11
CA ASN A 65 -3.28 14.46 -3.78
C ASN A 65 -3.60 14.33 -5.28
N TYR A 66 -3.10 13.29 -5.96
CA TYR A 66 -3.48 13.03 -7.35
C TYR A 66 -4.98 12.72 -7.49
N ALA A 67 -5.56 11.92 -6.57
CA ALA A 67 -7.01 11.67 -6.55
C ALA A 67 -7.81 12.96 -6.34
N ARG A 68 -7.34 13.86 -5.46
CA ARG A 68 -7.97 15.17 -5.24
C ARG A 68 -7.87 16.05 -6.48
N ASN A 69 -6.69 16.12 -7.11
CA ASN A 69 -6.46 16.88 -8.33
C ASN A 69 -7.16 16.28 -9.55
N GLU A 70 -7.41 14.98 -9.58
CA GLU A 70 -8.19 14.34 -10.64
C GLU A 70 -9.61 14.90 -10.72
N ILE A 71 -10.25 15.18 -9.58
CA ILE A 71 -11.57 15.84 -9.56
C ILE A 71 -11.49 17.19 -10.28
N TYR A 72 -10.49 18.02 -9.98
CA TYR A 72 -10.28 19.29 -10.66
C TYR A 72 -9.95 19.11 -12.16
N ALA A 73 -9.13 18.11 -12.49
CA ALA A 73 -8.71 17.81 -13.86
C ALA A 73 -9.91 17.42 -14.73
N ARG A 74 -10.90 16.68 -14.20
CA ARG A 74 -12.12 16.30 -14.94
C ARG A 74 -12.92 17.51 -15.46
N HIS A 75 -12.76 18.66 -14.84
CA HIS A 75 -13.38 19.93 -15.25
C HIS A 75 -12.43 20.87 -16.00
N GLY A 76 -11.21 20.41 -16.28
CA GLY A 76 -10.21 21.13 -17.06
C GLY A 76 -9.38 22.16 -16.29
N TYR A 77 -9.27 22.03 -14.97
CA TYR A 77 -8.42 22.92 -14.17
C TYR A 77 -6.98 22.99 -14.71
N ILE A 78 -6.47 24.20 -14.90
CA ILE A 78 -5.11 24.42 -15.41
C ILE A 78 -4.12 24.43 -14.24
N PHE A 79 -3.38 23.33 -14.07
CA PHE A 79 -2.39 23.19 -13.00
C PHE A 79 -1.17 24.11 -13.21
N LYS A 80 -0.78 24.81 -12.14
CA LYS A 80 0.47 25.59 -12.07
C LYS A 80 1.67 24.74 -11.63
N ASP A 81 1.40 23.75 -10.81
CA ASP A 81 2.38 22.78 -10.35
C ASP A 81 2.82 21.90 -11.54
N ALA A 82 4.13 21.77 -11.73
CA ALA A 82 4.71 21.10 -12.88
C ALA A 82 4.37 19.61 -12.92
N ASP A 83 4.35 18.93 -11.76
CA ASP A 83 4.13 17.49 -11.67
C ASP A 83 2.68 17.14 -12.01
N TYR A 84 1.72 17.90 -11.47
CA TYR A 84 0.30 17.71 -11.82
C TYR A 84 0.05 18.08 -13.28
N SER A 85 0.65 19.17 -13.77
CA SER A 85 0.50 19.58 -15.17
C SER A 85 1.01 18.50 -16.13
N ALA A 86 2.20 17.96 -15.89
CA ALA A 86 2.78 16.87 -16.68
C ALA A 86 1.89 15.61 -16.62
N TYR A 87 1.57 15.15 -15.41
CA TYR A 87 0.77 13.94 -15.20
C TYR A 87 -0.61 13.99 -15.87
N PHE A 88 -1.36 15.09 -15.70
CA PHE A 88 -2.71 15.20 -16.26
C PHE A 88 -2.70 15.48 -17.76
N SER A 89 -1.67 16.14 -18.32
CA SER A 89 -1.58 16.42 -19.75
C SER A 89 -1.44 15.15 -20.61
N GLU A 90 -0.94 14.06 -20.04
CA GLU A 90 -0.86 12.75 -20.71
C GLU A 90 -2.22 12.01 -20.72
N LYS A 91 -3.21 12.49 -19.97
CA LYS A 91 -4.51 11.83 -19.84
C LYS A 91 -5.39 12.21 -21.02
N SER A 92 -5.77 11.23 -21.83
CA SER A 92 -6.61 11.43 -23.02
C SER A 92 -7.97 12.09 -22.72
N TRP A 93 -8.45 11.97 -21.48
CA TRP A 93 -9.70 12.57 -21.00
C TRP A 93 -9.55 14.00 -20.48
N TYR A 94 -8.33 14.46 -20.18
CA TYR A 94 -8.08 15.79 -19.61
C TYR A 94 -8.04 16.85 -20.72
N LYS A 95 -8.86 17.89 -20.59
CA LYS A 95 -8.90 19.02 -21.52
C LYS A 95 -8.91 20.33 -20.74
N LYS A 96 -7.88 21.16 -20.93
CA LYS A 96 -7.76 22.47 -20.27
C LYS A 96 -9.00 23.33 -20.57
N ASN A 97 -9.59 23.87 -19.52
CA ASN A 97 -10.75 24.74 -19.56
C ASN A 97 -10.41 26.07 -18.86
N PRO A 98 -10.05 27.13 -19.61
CA PRO A 98 -9.75 28.44 -19.03
C PRO A 98 -10.91 29.07 -18.23
N ALA A 99 -12.14 28.61 -18.46
CA ALA A 99 -13.34 29.07 -17.75
C ALA A 99 -13.68 28.23 -16.50
N PHE A 100 -12.80 27.32 -16.08
CA PHE A 100 -13.02 26.51 -14.88
C PHE A 100 -13.27 27.38 -13.64
N ASN A 101 -14.27 26.97 -12.85
CA ASN A 101 -14.61 27.56 -11.57
C ASN A 101 -15.09 26.46 -10.61
N GLU A 102 -14.73 26.55 -9.32
CA GLU A 102 -15.13 25.54 -8.31
C GLU A 102 -16.65 25.42 -8.11
N SER A 103 -17.43 26.43 -8.52
CA SER A 103 -18.90 26.35 -8.55
C SER A 103 -19.42 25.26 -9.48
N LEU A 104 -18.66 24.87 -10.51
CA LEU A 104 -19.00 23.78 -11.44
C LEU A 104 -18.96 22.40 -10.78
N LEU A 105 -18.25 22.26 -9.66
CA LEU A 105 -18.12 21.00 -8.95
C LEU A 105 -19.46 20.60 -8.33
N SER A 106 -19.84 19.35 -8.55
CA SER A 106 -21.03 18.74 -7.96
C SER A 106 -20.92 18.65 -6.42
N GLY A 107 -22.06 18.44 -5.76
CA GLY A 107 -22.08 18.21 -4.32
C GLY A 107 -21.27 16.98 -3.88
N VAL A 108 -21.23 15.93 -4.72
CA VAL A 108 -20.42 14.72 -4.47
C VAL A 108 -18.94 15.03 -4.56
N GLU A 109 -18.51 15.74 -5.61
CA GLU A 109 -17.12 16.13 -5.78
C GLU A 109 -16.61 17.02 -4.65
N LYS A 110 -17.41 18.01 -4.20
CA LYS A 110 -17.05 18.84 -3.05
C LYS A 110 -16.88 18.04 -1.77
N LYS A 111 -17.78 17.07 -1.50
CA LYS A 111 -17.65 16.16 -0.35
C LYS A 111 -16.38 15.32 -0.46
N ASN A 112 -16.08 14.78 -1.64
CA ASN A 112 -14.89 13.96 -1.86
C ASN A 112 -13.59 14.76 -1.75
N LEU A 113 -13.55 16.01 -2.24
CA LEU A 113 -12.40 16.91 -2.05
C LEU A 113 -12.12 17.17 -0.57
N GLN A 114 -13.17 17.43 0.22
CA GLN A 114 -13.06 17.62 1.67
C GLN A 114 -12.58 16.33 2.36
N PHE A 115 -13.19 15.19 2.03
CA PHE A 115 -12.81 13.89 2.57
C PHE A 115 -11.35 13.54 2.26
N LEU A 116 -10.92 13.62 0.99
CA LEU A 116 -9.55 13.31 0.57
C LEU A 116 -8.53 14.22 1.25
N LYS A 117 -8.84 15.51 1.41
CA LYS A 117 -7.98 16.43 2.17
C LYS A 117 -7.90 16.03 3.64
N ALA A 118 -9.04 15.84 4.30
CA ALA A 118 -9.09 15.48 5.71
C ALA A 118 -8.39 14.13 5.99
N TYR A 119 -8.56 13.15 5.11
CA TYR A 119 -7.90 11.85 5.21
C TYR A 119 -6.39 11.97 4.98
N SER A 120 -5.93 12.76 4.01
CA SER A 120 -4.50 13.06 3.81
C SER A 120 -3.88 13.75 5.03
N ASP A 121 -4.58 14.74 5.61
CA ASP A 121 -4.14 15.45 6.81
C ASP A 121 -4.11 14.52 8.04
N LYS A 122 -5.10 13.63 8.19
CA LYS A 122 -5.13 12.56 9.21
C LYS A 122 -3.90 11.65 9.10
N LEU A 123 -3.55 11.20 7.89
CA LEU A 123 -2.37 10.36 7.68
C LEU A 123 -1.08 11.06 8.06
N LYS A 124 -0.93 12.36 7.71
CA LYS A 124 0.24 13.15 8.12
C LYS A 124 0.32 13.34 9.63
N ALA A 125 -0.81 13.46 10.31
CA ALA A 125 -0.86 13.61 11.76
C ALA A 125 -0.42 12.35 12.52
N ASN A 126 -0.45 11.17 11.88
CA ASN A 126 0.02 9.92 12.49
C ASN A 126 1.52 9.94 12.82
N PHE A 127 2.31 10.73 12.08
CA PHE A 127 3.74 10.88 12.28
C PHE A 127 4.05 12.32 12.70
N LYS A 128 4.12 12.55 14.02
CA LYS A 128 4.46 13.85 14.56
C LYS A 128 5.96 14.05 14.54
N LYS A 129 6.44 14.90 13.62
CA LYS A 129 7.85 15.31 13.56
C LYS A 129 8.30 15.90 14.89
N VAL A 130 9.48 15.52 15.34
CA VAL A 130 10.11 16.09 16.54
C VAL A 130 11.05 17.22 16.13
N GLU A 131 10.69 18.44 16.52
CA GLU A 131 11.53 19.61 16.33
C GLU A 131 12.78 19.58 17.22
N GLY A 132 13.92 20.03 16.69
CA GLY A 132 15.18 20.11 17.43
C GLY A 132 15.77 18.76 17.88
N MET A 133 15.31 17.64 17.29
CA MET A 133 15.78 16.28 17.58
C MET A 133 15.66 15.84 19.05
N LYS A 134 14.84 16.53 19.85
CA LYS A 134 14.65 16.23 21.28
C LYS A 134 13.20 16.46 21.69
N THR A 135 12.64 15.54 22.46
CA THR A 135 11.29 15.69 23.03
C THR A 135 11.16 14.98 24.37
N THR A 136 10.03 15.18 25.06
CA THR A 136 9.73 14.53 26.33
C THR A 136 8.25 14.13 26.38
N LEU A 137 7.99 12.82 26.38
CA LEU A 137 6.65 12.22 26.37
C LEU A 137 6.67 10.84 27.03
N ASP A 138 5.53 10.36 27.50
CA ASP A 138 5.40 9.00 28.02
C ASP A 138 5.31 8.00 26.84
N LEU A 139 6.38 7.23 26.60
CA LEU A 139 6.44 6.28 25.47
C LEU A 139 5.89 4.90 25.83
N ASN A 140 5.84 4.56 27.12
CA ASN A 140 5.48 3.22 27.60
C ASN A 140 4.18 3.20 28.42
N GLY A 141 3.53 4.35 28.55
CA GLY A 141 2.27 4.55 29.27
C GLY A 141 2.38 4.28 30.76
N ASP A 142 3.52 4.58 31.39
CA ASP A 142 3.71 4.39 32.85
C ASP A 142 3.42 5.65 33.68
N GLY A 143 3.00 6.74 33.03
CA GLY A 143 2.69 8.03 33.65
C GLY A 143 3.90 8.93 33.85
N LYS A 144 5.13 8.47 33.57
CA LYS A 144 6.35 9.27 33.61
C LYS A 144 6.78 9.63 32.20
N LYS A 145 7.23 10.87 32.02
CA LYS A 145 7.73 11.29 30.71
C LYS A 145 9.15 10.77 30.48
N ASP A 146 9.38 10.27 29.28
CA ASP A 146 10.67 9.83 28.78
C ASP A 146 11.32 10.93 27.95
N THR A 147 12.61 11.19 28.19
CA THR A 147 13.39 12.11 27.36
C THR A 147 13.95 11.37 26.17
N VAL A 148 13.53 11.76 24.97
CA VAL A 148 13.98 11.20 23.69
C VAL A 148 14.93 12.18 23.02
N THR A 149 16.07 11.71 22.55
CA THR A 149 17.04 12.51 21.77
C THR A 149 17.56 11.69 20.60
N LEU A 150 17.54 12.29 19.41
CA LEU A 150 18.20 11.78 18.22
C LEU A 150 19.50 12.57 17.99
N LYS A 151 20.59 11.86 17.73
CA LYS A 151 21.78 12.42 17.09
C LYS A 151 21.85 11.85 15.69
N SER A 152 21.55 12.66 14.68
CA SER A 152 21.62 12.33 13.26
C SER A 152 21.78 13.62 12.47
N THR A 153 22.25 13.52 11.23
CA THR A 153 22.41 14.66 10.33
C THR A 153 21.68 14.36 9.03
N ALA A 154 21.02 15.34 8.44
CA ALA A 154 20.43 15.21 7.11
C ALA A 154 21.53 14.86 6.08
N GLY A 155 21.30 13.82 5.28
CA GLY A 155 22.30 13.25 4.37
C GLY A 155 23.37 12.38 5.04
N GLY A 156 23.27 12.15 6.35
CA GLY A 156 24.20 11.30 7.09
C GLY A 156 23.93 9.80 6.89
N ASP A 157 24.86 8.98 7.38
CA ASP A 157 24.86 7.52 7.26
C ASP A 157 24.62 6.79 8.59
N SER A 158 24.52 7.55 9.68
CA SER A 158 24.44 7.01 11.03
C SER A 158 23.60 7.87 11.96
N TYR A 159 23.04 7.22 12.97
CA TYR A 159 22.33 7.90 14.04
C TYR A 159 22.53 7.20 15.39
N THR A 160 22.29 7.96 16.46
CA THR A 160 22.15 7.44 17.82
C THR A 160 20.84 7.94 18.41
N LEU A 161 19.96 7.00 18.74
CA LEU A 161 18.70 7.26 19.43
C LEU A 161 18.88 6.96 20.92
N THR A 162 18.55 7.93 21.77
CA THR A 162 18.61 7.80 23.21
C THR A 162 17.24 8.08 23.83
N VAL A 163 16.79 7.18 24.70
CA VAL A 163 15.61 7.37 25.55
C VAL A 163 16.04 7.19 27.00
N ASN A 164 15.96 8.27 27.79
CA ASN A 164 16.49 8.36 29.14
C ASN A 164 17.96 7.92 29.20
N LYS A 165 18.25 6.73 29.74
CA LYS A 165 19.59 6.13 29.82
C LYS A 165 19.82 5.00 28.81
N SER A 166 18.80 4.59 28.07
CA SER A 166 18.92 3.56 27.03
C SER A 166 19.31 4.21 25.71
N SER A 167 20.30 3.67 25.04
CA SER A 167 20.76 4.17 23.75
C SER A 167 20.95 3.03 22.76
N VAL A 168 20.70 3.31 21.49
CA VAL A 168 20.98 2.44 20.34
C VAL A 168 21.60 3.28 19.24
N SER A 169 22.52 2.68 18.48
CA SER A 169 23.05 3.26 17.26
C SER A 169 22.59 2.43 16.07
N GLY A 170 22.38 3.10 14.94
CA GLY A 170 22.00 2.49 13.68
C GLY A 170 22.70 3.20 12.53
N THR A 171 22.71 2.55 11.38
CA THR A 171 23.15 3.11 10.11
C THR A 171 21.97 3.25 9.17
N GLY A 172 22.10 4.13 8.20
CA GLY A 172 21.14 4.33 7.14
C GLY A 172 21.81 4.97 5.93
N ASP A 173 21.06 5.14 4.85
CA ASP A 173 21.55 5.77 3.62
C ASP A 173 20.77 7.06 3.38
N ASN A 174 21.47 8.20 3.39
CA ASN A 174 20.88 9.53 3.22
C ASN A 174 19.75 9.77 4.25
N LEU A 175 20.10 9.67 5.55
CA LEU A 175 19.18 9.90 6.67
C LEU A 175 18.57 11.29 6.60
N ASP A 176 17.29 11.43 6.96
CA ASP A 176 16.64 12.75 6.94
C ASP A 176 17.08 13.65 8.10
N GLY A 177 17.81 13.09 9.08
CA GLY A 177 18.30 13.80 10.26
C GLY A 177 17.21 14.12 11.30
N VAL A 178 16.03 13.53 11.18
CA VAL A 178 14.87 13.80 12.04
C VAL A 178 14.23 12.51 12.56
N MET A 179 13.40 12.64 13.61
CA MET A 179 12.56 11.56 14.10
C MET A 179 11.11 12.00 14.17
N TYR A 180 10.22 11.01 14.15
CA TYR A 180 8.79 11.16 14.31
C TYR A 180 8.30 10.32 15.49
N ILE A 181 7.28 10.81 16.17
CA ILE A 181 6.49 10.03 17.11
C ILE A 181 5.22 9.58 16.42
N CYS A 182 4.88 8.31 16.55
CA CYS A 182 3.64 7.73 16.03
C CYS A 182 2.99 6.80 17.06
N ASP A 183 1.77 6.37 16.74
CA ASP A 183 0.97 5.47 17.56
C ASP A 183 0.44 4.32 16.69
N LEU A 184 1.20 3.23 16.65
CA LEU A 184 0.90 2.07 15.80
C LEU A 184 -0.37 1.35 16.25
N ASP A 185 -0.59 1.24 17.56
CA ASP A 185 -1.79 0.64 18.16
C ASP A 185 -2.37 1.55 19.25
N SER A 186 -3.38 2.32 18.86
CA SER A 186 -4.09 3.26 19.74
C SER A 186 -4.78 2.62 20.94
N LYS A 187 -4.93 1.28 20.94
CA LYS A 187 -5.50 0.54 22.07
C LYS A 187 -4.45 0.13 23.08
N ASP A 188 -3.18 0.17 22.69
CA ASP A 188 -2.07 -0.03 23.60
C ASP A 188 -1.65 1.31 24.22
N LYS A 189 -0.77 1.21 25.22
CA LYS A 189 -0.32 2.36 26.00
C LYS A 189 0.96 3.00 25.46
N TYR A 190 1.54 2.40 24.43
CA TYR A 190 2.85 2.77 23.91
C TYR A 190 2.73 3.85 22.84
N LYS A 191 3.87 4.49 22.58
CA LYS A 191 4.10 5.31 21.39
C LYS A 191 5.43 4.88 20.78
N GLU A 192 5.52 4.95 19.47
CA GLU A 192 6.69 4.52 18.72
C GLU A 192 7.49 5.70 18.18
N ILE A 193 8.78 5.47 18.02
CA ILE A 193 9.71 6.39 17.39
C ILE A 193 10.02 5.86 16.01
N ALA A 194 9.87 6.70 15.00
CA ALA A 194 10.25 6.43 13.62
C ALA A 194 11.42 7.33 13.22
N ILE A 195 12.43 6.75 12.58
CA ILE A 195 13.58 7.45 11.99
C ILE A 195 13.55 7.13 10.50
N THR A 196 13.60 8.15 9.66
CA THR A 196 13.40 8.03 8.22
C THR A 196 14.70 8.29 7.46
N GLU A 197 14.84 7.64 6.32
CA GLU A 197 15.90 7.87 5.36
C GLU A 197 15.30 8.00 3.96
N SER A 198 15.91 8.85 3.15
CA SER A 198 15.53 9.01 1.74
C SER A 198 16.14 7.94 0.85
N GLY A 199 17.21 7.28 1.30
CA GLY A 199 17.92 6.27 0.52
C GLY A 199 18.62 6.86 -0.72
N PRO A 200 19.34 6.02 -1.48
CA PRO A 200 19.73 6.36 -2.85
C PRO A 200 18.49 6.39 -3.76
N SER A 201 18.46 7.31 -4.73
CA SER A 201 17.42 7.35 -5.78
C SER A 201 15.96 7.29 -5.28
N ASP A 202 15.65 7.96 -4.17
CA ASP A 202 14.31 7.95 -3.56
C ASP A 202 13.83 6.56 -3.06
N ASP A 203 14.76 5.65 -2.72
CA ASP A 203 14.48 4.38 -2.03
C ASP A 203 14.28 4.58 -0.52
N TYR A 204 13.24 5.33 -0.17
CA TYR A 204 12.90 5.67 1.20
C TYR A 204 12.78 4.44 2.11
N SER A 205 13.14 4.59 3.38
CA SER A 205 12.90 3.58 4.42
C SER A 205 12.73 4.20 5.80
N THR A 206 12.08 3.45 6.69
CA THR A 206 11.80 3.89 8.05
C THR A 206 12.14 2.81 9.07
N TYR A 207 12.89 3.20 10.10
CA TYR A 207 13.26 2.38 11.25
C TYR A 207 12.35 2.68 12.43
N PHE A 208 11.72 1.65 13.00
CA PHE A 208 10.81 1.80 14.13
C PHE A 208 11.44 1.31 15.43
N TYR A 209 11.18 2.05 16.50
CA TYR A 209 11.63 1.75 17.86
C TYR A 209 10.48 1.94 18.86
N SER A 210 10.43 1.07 19.88
CA SER A 210 9.62 1.28 21.07
C SER A 210 10.48 1.29 22.33
N TYR A 211 9.93 1.80 23.43
CA TYR A 211 10.59 1.83 24.72
C TYR A 211 9.71 1.14 25.77
N ASN A 212 10.29 0.27 26.60
CA ASN A 212 9.54 -0.49 27.61
C ASN A 212 9.69 0.07 29.04
N GLY A 213 10.23 1.27 29.22
CA GLY A 213 10.59 1.84 30.52
C GLY A 213 12.00 1.51 31.00
N ARG A 214 12.72 0.64 30.28
CA ARG A 214 14.11 0.27 30.60
C ARG A 214 15.02 0.29 29.38
N LYS A 215 14.58 -0.28 28.28
CA LYS A 215 15.37 -0.48 27.07
C LYS A 215 14.61 -0.09 25.81
N LEU A 216 15.33 0.50 24.85
CA LEU A 216 14.92 0.67 23.46
C LEU A 216 14.87 -0.69 22.74
N ILE A 217 13.75 -0.93 22.06
CA ILE A 217 13.46 -2.14 21.30
C ILE A 217 13.36 -1.74 19.83
N TYR A 218 14.31 -2.18 19.01
CA TYR A 218 14.19 -2.09 17.56
C TYR A 218 13.03 -2.95 17.08
N MET A 219 12.05 -2.37 16.41
CA MET A 219 10.82 -3.05 16.00
C MET A 219 10.94 -3.65 14.61
N GLY A 220 11.68 -2.98 13.72
CA GLY A 220 11.91 -3.40 12.34
C GLY A 220 12.15 -2.19 11.43
N ARG A 221 12.52 -2.48 10.18
CA ARG A 221 12.63 -1.52 9.07
C ARG A 221 11.58 -1.88 8.03
N VAL A 222 10.96 -0.86 7.44
CA VAL A 222 10.04 -1.00 6.32
C VAL A 222 10.48 -0.04 5.22
N GLN A 223 10.21 -0.38 3.95
CA GLN A 223 10.37 0.57 2.85
C GLN A 223 9.31 1.67 2.96
N GLY A 224 9.62 2.86 2.47
CA GLY A 224 8.79 4.06 2.55
C GLY A 224 9.14 4.99 3.71
N ALA A 225 8.84 6.28 3.52
CA ALA A 225 8.98 7.34 4.52
C ALA A 225 7.65 7.61 5.26
N GLU A 226 7.67 8.51 6.24
CA GLU A 226 6.52 8.86 7.08
C GLU A 226 5.30 9.35 6.29
N HIS A 227 5.52 10.01 5.15
CA HIS A 227 4.46 10.50 4.29
C HIS A 227 3.92 9.43 3.32
N VAL A 228 4.48 8.22 3.34
CA VAL A 228 3.99 7.07 2.57
C VAL A 228 3.36 6.03 3.49
N ILE A 229 3.97 5.81 4.65
CA ILE A 229 3.51 4.84 5.65
C ILE A 229 2.19 5.31 6.25
N LYS A 230 1.24 4.38 6.34
CA LYS A 230 -0.07 4.61 6.94
C LYS A 230 -0.22 3.75 8.17
N VAL A 231 -0.78 4.36 9.19
CA VAL A 231 -1.07 3.74 10.48
C VAL A 231 -2.52 4.08 10.80
N ASN A 232 -3.31 3.09 11.18
CA ASN A 232 -4.72 3.28 11.54
C ASN A 232 -4.98 3.05 13.04
N GLY A 233 -3.91 2.90 13.83
CA GLY A 233 -3.99 2.65 15.28
C GLY A 233 -4.50 1.25 15.64
N SER A 234 -4.49 0.29 14.70
CA SER A 234 -4.90 -1.10 14.96
C SER A 234 -3.72 -2.06 15.19
N GLY A 235 -2.51 -1.55 15.37
CA GLY A 235 -1.27 -2.34 15.32
C GLY A 235 -0.90 -2.81 13.92
N LYS A 236 -1.50 -2.22 12.87
CA LYS A 236 -1.15 -2.48 11.47
C LYS A 236 -0.58 -1.23 10.84
N LEU A 237 0.39 -1.43 9.95
CA LEU A 237 0.87 -0.39 9.05
C LEU A 237 0.80 -0.87 7.61
N VAL A 238 0.53 0.07 6.72
CA VAL A 238 0.56 -0.13 5.27
C VAL A 238 1.64 0.79 4.69
N THR A 239 2.52 0.25 3.86
CA THR A 239 3.55 1.01 3.17
C THR A 239 3.61 0.66 1.69
N LYS A 240 4.66 1.12 1.00
CA LYS A 240 4.94 0.84 -0.40
C LYS A 240 6.31 0.17 -0.51
N THR A 241 6.37 -0.96 -1.20
CA THR A 241 7.59 -1.77 -1.37
C THR A 241 7.88 -1.95 -2.86
N ARG A 242 9.16 -1.87 -3.26
CA ARG A 242 9.61 -2.11 -4.64
C ARG A 242 9.44 -3.59 -4.99
N GLY A 243 8.93 -3.86 -6.19
CA GLY A 243 8.86 -5.22 -6.71
C GLY A 243 10.21 -5.74 -7.17
N ASP A 244 10.39 -7.05 -7.04
CA ASP A 244 11.66 -7.75 -7.28
C ASP A 244 11.78 -8.34 -8.69
N ILE A 245 10.70 -8.28 -9.49
CA ILE A 245 10.69 -8.84 -10.84
C ILE A 245 9.98 -7.97 -11.87
N LEU A 246 10.28 -8.29 -13.12
CA LEU A 246 9.79 -7.84 -14.41
C LEU A 246 10.20 -6.42 -14.80
N GLN A 247 10.04 -5.45 -13.89
CA GLN A 247 10.23 -4.03 -14.15
C GLN A 247 10.42 -3.28 -12.82
N THR A 248 10.62 -1.97 -12.86
CA THR A 248 10.51 -1.12 -11.67
C THR A 248 9.05 -0.76 -11.43
N TRP A 249 8.51 -1.29 -10.34
CA TRP A 249 7.15 -1.04 -9.89
C TRP A 249 7.12 -1.19 -8.37
N PHE A 250 5.98 -0.83 -7.78
CA PHE A 250 5.82 -0.88 -6.35
C PHE A 250 4.40 -1.32 -6.00
N TYR A 251 4.26 -2.02 -4.89
CA TYR A 251 2.98 -2.49 -4.37
C TYR A 251 2.71 -1.99 -2.96
N SER A 252 1.43 -2.00 -2.59
CA SER A 252 1.01 -1.79 -1.20
C SER A 252 1.42 -2.99 -0.37
N ASP A 253 2.19 -2.74 0.67
CA ASP A 253 2.76 -3.76 1.55
C ASP A 253 2.24 -3.58 2.98
N GLU A 254 2.09 -4.66 3.73
CA GLU A 254 1.44 -4.67 5.04
C GLU A 254 2.30 -5.32 6.13
N TYR A 255 2.32 -4.70 7.30
CA TYR A 255 2.95 -5.25 8.48
C TYR A 255 2.00 -5.17 9.68
N SER A 256 2.14 -6.12 10.60
CA SER A 256 1.45 -6.14 11.88
C SER A 256 2.43 -6.08 13.03
N LEU A 257 1.99 -5.52 14.14
CA LEU A 257 2.72 -5.51 15.39
C LEU A 257 2.54 -6.86 16.10
N SER A 258 3.64 -7.56 16.36
CA SER A 258 3.63 -8.78 17.16
C SER A 258 3.45 -8.48 18.65
N ALA A 259 3.14 -9.52 19.45
CA ALA A 259 3.12 -9.42 20.91
C ALA A 259 4.47 -8.96 21.52
N SER A 260 5.59 -9.24 20.84
CA SER A 260 6.93 -8.77 21.21
C SER A 260 7.28 -7.40 20.65
N ARG A 261 6.29 -6.68 20.11
CA ARG A 261 6.40 -5.35 19.51
C ARG A 261 7.35 -5.30 18.32
N LYS A 262 7.40 -6.36 17.52
CA LYS A 262 8.13 -6.40 16.25
C LYS A 262 7.17 -6.17 15.10
N LEU A 263 7.64 -5.49 14.06
CA LEU A 263 6.93 -5.40 12.80
C LEU A 263 7.10 -6.72 12.04
N VAL A 264 5.99 -7.37 11.75
CA VAL A 264 5.94 -8.65 11.04
C VAL A 264 5.20 -8.45 9.73
N HIS A 265 5.90 -8.70 8.63
CA HIS A 265 5.35 -8.64 7.27
C HIS A 265 4.16 -9.61 7.13
N ILE A 266 3.07 -9.14 6.51
CA ILE A 266 1.88 -9.93 6.20
C ILE A 266 1.94 -10.31 4.72
N PRO A 267 2.46 -11.50 4.37
CA PRO A 267 2.66 -11.87 2.98
C PRO A 267 1.33 -12.04 2.24
N ARG A 268 1.32 -11.64 0.97
CA ARG A 268 0.23 -11.92 0.03
C ARG A 268 0.71 -12.92 -1.02
N THR A 269 -0.21 -13.75 -1.52
CA THR A 269 0.09 -14.66 -2.62
C THR A 269 0.39 -13.90 -3.91
N TYR A 270 -0.35 -12.81 -4.16
CA TYR A 270 -0.18 -11.98 -5.33
C TYR A 270 -0.27 -10.49 -4.98
N TYR A 271 0.59 -9.70 -5.61
CA TYR A 271 0.65 -8.25 -5.51
C TYR A 271 0.24 -7.64 -6.84
N LYS A 272 -0.62 -6.61 -6.79
CA LYS A 272 -1.13 -5.94 -7.98
C LYS A 272 -0.02 -5.13 -8.65
N MET A 273 0.17 -5.32 -9.95
CA MET A 273 1.12 -4.60 -10.79
C MET A 273 0.42 -3.68 -11.80
N ASN A 274 -0.70 -4.15 -12.38
CA ASN A 274 -1.59 -3.36 -13.23
C ASN A 274 -0.91 -2.58 -14.37
N THR A 275 0.08 -3.19 -15.02
CA THR A 275 0.82 -2.57 -16.12
C THR A 275 0.21 -2.92 -17.46
N ILE A 276 -0.17 -1.90 -18.23
CA ILE A 276 -0.62 -2.07 -19.62
C ILE A 276 0.62 -2.23 -20.50
N VAL A 277 0.63 -3.25 -21.35
CA VAL A 277 1.72 -3.52 -22.29
C VAL A 277 1.21 -3.76 -23.70
N THR A 278 2.05 -3.43 -24.68
CA THR A 278 1.85 -3.85 -26.08
C THR A 278 2.80 -4.99 -26.38
N VAL A 279 2.27 -6.10 -26.89
CA VAL A 279 3.04 -7.29 -27.20
C VAL A 279 3.90 -7.03 -28.44
N LYS A 280 5.21 -7.20 -28.34
CA LYS A 280 6.16 -7.07 -29.46
C LYS A 280 6.41 -8.41 -30.16
N LYS A 281 6.44 -9.48 -29.38
CA LYS A 281 6.75 -10.84 -29.84
C LYS A 281 5.71 -11.83 -29.35
N GLN A 282 5.40 -12.84 -30.17
CA GLN A 282 4.45 -13.88 -29.79
C GLN A 282 4.84 -14.52 -28.44
N LEU A 283 3.88 -14.57 -27.51
CA LEU A 283 4.07 -15.10 -26.17
C LEU A 283 2.93 -16.06 -25.81
N LYS A 284 3.30 -17.30 -25.46
CA LYS A 284 2.37 -18.29 -24.93
C LYS A 284 2.19 -18.07 -23.43
N LEU A 285 0.94 -17.92 -22.99
CA LEU A 285 0.57 -17.85 -21.58
C LEU A 285 0.13 -19.24 -21.07
N GLN A 286 0.56 -19.58 -19.85
CA GLN A 286 0.15 -20.81 -19.15
C GLN A 286 -1.18 -20.63 -18.43
N LYS A 287 -1.92 -21.71 -18.18
CA LYS A 287 -3.21 -21.69 -17.46
C LYS A 287 -3.07 -21.24 -16.01
N SER A 288 -2.01 -21.68 -15.34
CA SER A 288 -1.67 -21.29 -13.97
C SER A 288 -0.16 -21.48 -13.73
N PRO A 289 0.40 -20.98 -12.62
CA PRO A 289 1.78 -21.27 -12.22
C PRO A 289 2.13 -22.77 -12.12
N THR A 290 1.12 -23.63 -11.95
CA THR A 290 1.25 -25.08 -11.81
C THR A 290 0.71 -25.87 -12.99
N ASN A 291 0.08 -25.22 -13.97
CA ASN A 291 -0.51 -25.86 -15.16
C ASN A 291 0.04 -25.22 -16.43
N SER A 292 1.02 -25.90 -17.04
CA SER A 292 1.72 -25.47 -18.25
C SER A 292 0.89 -25.54 -19.54
N GLY A 293 -0.37 -25.98 -19.46
CA GLY A 293 -1.32 -25.90 -20.57
C GLY A 293 -1.49 -24.47 -21.07
N THR A 294 -1.81 -24.31 -22.36
CA THR A 294 -2.00 -22.99 -22.98
C THR A 294 -3.29 -22.35 -22.48
N ALA A 295 -3.21 -21.13 -21.94
CA ALA A 295 -4.35 -20.26 -21.68
C ALA A 295 -4.68 -19.41 -22.92
N ALA A 296 -3.66 -18.72 -23.43
CA ALA A 296 -3.75 -17.86 -24.61
C ALA A 296 -2.38 -17.79 -25.31
N ILE A 297 -2.39 -17.34 -26.55
CA ILE A 297 -1.19 -17.01 -27.32
C ILE A 297 -1.35 -15.56 -27.75
N LEU A 298 -0.56 -14.67 -27.13
CA LEU A 298 -0.49 -13.26 -27.48
C LEU A 298 0.32 -13.09 -28.75
N LYS A 299 -0.15 -12.26 -29.68
CA LYS A 299 0.53 -11.93 -30.95
C LYS A 299 1.06 -10.51 -30.93
N GLY A 300 2.05 -10.22 -31.78
CA GLY A 300 2.62 -8.88 -31.92
C GLY A 300 1.54 -7.84 -32.26
N GLY A 301 1.60 -6.69 -31.60
CA GLY A 301 0.65 -5.58 -31.70
C GLY A 301 -0.55 -5.66 -30.74
N GLU A 302 -0.79 -6.78 -30.07
CA GLU A 302 -1.90 -6.92 -29.12
C GLU A 302 -1.61 -6.15 -27.81
N LYS A 303 -2.64 -5.51 -27.23
CA LYS A 303 -2.57 -4.96 -25.88
C LYS A 303 -2.95 -6.03 -24.84
N ALA A 304 -2.24 -6.02 -23.72
CA ALA A 304 -2.54 -6.86 -22.56
C ALA A 304 -2.27 -6.08 -21.25
N VAL A 305 -2.70 -6.65 -20.12
CA VAL A 305 -2.41 -6.11 -18.78
C VAL A 305 -1.66 -7.14 -17.97
N ILE A 306 -0.48 -6.80 -17.47
CA ILE A 306 0.17 -7.55 -16.39
C ILE A 306 -0.52 -7.12 -15.10
N THR A 307 -1.40 -7.98 -14.59
CA THR A 307 -2.33 -7.62 -13.51
C THR A 307 -1.70 -7.78 -12.13
N GLU A 308 -1.02 -8.90 -11.90
CA GLU A 308 -0.47 -9.26 -10.60
C GLU A 308 0.74 -10.18 -10.72
N THR A 309 1.49 -10.30 -9.63
CA THR A 309 2.65 -11.17 -9.55
C THR A 309 2.83 -11.75 -8.15
N ASP A 310 3.42 -12.94 -8.05
CA ASP A 310 3.89 -13.47 -6.76
C ASP A 310 5.17 -12.78 -6.25
N ASN A 311 5.70 -11.83 -7.04
CA ASN A 311 6.93 -11.10 -6.80
C ASN A 311 8.18 -11.99 -6.68
N GLN A 312 8.12 -13.21 -7.24
CA GLN A 312 9.23 -14.18 -7.23
C GLN A 312 9.51 -14.74 -8.62
N LYS A 313 8.46 -15.12 -9.35
CA LYS A 313 8.57 -15.80 -10.63
C LYS A 313 7.41 -15.54 -11.56
N TRP A 314 6.18 -15.49 -11.05
CA TRP A 314 4.99 -15.56 -11.90
C TRP A 314 4.33 -14.21 -12.03
N CYS A 315 4.05 -13.81 -13.28
CA CYS A 315 3.22 -12.66 -13.60
C CYS A 315 1.97 -13.11 -14.34
N ALA A 316 0.80 -12.66 -13.87
CA ALA A 316 -0.47 -12.89 -14.54
C ALA A 316 -0.69 -11.82 -15.62
N VAL A 317 -0.97 -12.28 -16.83
CA VAL A 317 -1.27 -11.44 -17.97
C VAL A 317 -2.72 -11.69 -18.39
N VAL A 318 -3.48 -10.62 -18.56
CA VAL A 318 -4.85 -10.68 -19.05
C VAL A 318 -4.93 -10.01 -20.42
N THR A 319 -5.47 -10.76 -21.38
CA THR A 319 -5.68 -10.29 -22.75
C THR A 319 -6.83 -9.29 -22.84
N LYS A 320 -6.95 -8.60 -23.98
CA LYS A 320 -8.04 -7.62 -24.23
C LYS A 320 -9.45 -8.21 -24.11
N ASP A 321 -9.62 -9.48 -24.49
CA ASP A 321 -10.88 -10.23 -24.39
C ASP A 321 -11.15 -10.81 -22.98
N GLY A 322 -10.17 -10.67 -22.07
CA GLY A 322 -10.31 -11.03 -20.66
C GLY A 322 -9.78 -12.42 -20.30
N VAL A 323 -9.02 -13.07 -21.18
CA VAL A 323 -8.39 -14.36 -20.88
C VAL A 323 -7.17 -14.12 -19.99
N LYS A 324 -7.21 -14.69 -18.78
CA LYS A 324 -6.08 -14.67 -17.84
C LYS A 324 -5.16 -15.85 -18.11
N GLY A 325 -3.87 -15.57 -18.20
CA GLY A 325 -2.81 -16.58 -18.25
C GLY A 325 -1.55 -16.11 -17.52
N TRP A 326 -0.53 -16.95 -17.47
CA TRP A 326 0.66 -16.72 -16.64
C TRP A 326 1.94 -16.87 -17.44
N VAL A 327 2.92 -16.03 -17.11
CA VAL A 327 4.28 -16.09 -17.65
C VAL A 327 5.28 -16.13 -16.50
N ALA A 328 6.33 -16.95 -16.66
CA ALA A 328 7.43 -17.01 -15.72
C ALA A 328 8.50 -15.97 -16.09
N VAL A 329 9.01 -15.29 -15.07
CA VAL A 329 10.08 -14.31 -15.11
C VAL A 329 11.27 -14.87 -14.32
N SER A 330 12.48 -14.58 -14.79
CA SER A 330 13.75 -15.02 -14.22
C SER A 330 14.77 -13.89 -14.33
N GLY A 331 15.80 -13.87 -13.47
CA GLY A 331 16.88 -12.88 -13.54
C GLY A 331 16.38 -11.43 -13.61
N PHE A 332 15.53 -11.04 -12.66
CA PHE A 332 14.73 -9.81 -12.63
C PHE A 332 13.75 -9.67 -13.80
N SER A 333 14.19 -9.61 -15.05
CA SER A 333 13.38 -9.17 -16.19
C SER A 333 13.30 -10.15 -17.37
N ARG A 334 13.61 -11.44 -17.22
CA ARG A 334 13.67 -12.38 -18.37
C ARG A 334 12.52 -13.37 -18.47
N ILE A 335 11.91 -13.44 -19.64
CA ILE A 335 10.89 -14.43 -20.02
C ILE A 335 11.53 -15.41 -21.00
N ASN A 336 11.52 -16.71 -20.68
CA ASN A 336 12.19 -17.75 -21.49
C ASN A 336 13.66 -17.42 -21.84
N GLY A 337 14.38 -16.80 -20.90
CA GLY A 337 15.79 -16.41 -21.07
C GLY A 337 16.04 -15.12 -21.87
N ILE A 338 14.99 -14.52 -22.45
CA ILE A 338 15.05 -13.27 -23.23
C ILE A 338 14.51 -12.12 -22.38
N GLU A 339 15.06 -10.92 -22.51
CA GLU A 339 14.56 -9.73 -21.79
C GLU A 339 13.07 -9.48 -22.06
N ALA A 340 12.33 -9.13 -21.02
CA ALA A 340 10.88 -8.92 -21.10
C ALA A 340 10.52 -7.72 -22.00
N SER A 341 11.42 -6.75 -22.14
CA SER A 341 11.30 -5.63 -23.09
C SER A 341 11.32 -6.06 -24.57
N GLU A 342 11.74 -7.30 -24.87
CA GLU A 342 11.60 -7.91 -26.21
C GLU A 342 10.20 -8.50 -26.43
N TYR A 343 9.48 -8.83 -25.36
CA TYR A 343 8.10 -9.31 -25.42
C TYR A 343 7.07 -8.20 -25.27
N PHE A 344 7.39 -7.17 -24.48
CA PHE A 344 6.47 -6.12 -24.09
C PHE A 344 7.08 -4.74 -24.30
N ASP A 345 6.32 -3.88 -24.96
CA ASP A 345 6.46 -2.43 -24.86
C ASP A 345 5.59 -1.90 -23.71
N GLY A 346 6.04 -0.84 -23.03
CA GLY A 346 5.35 -0.24 -21.88
C GLY A 346 5.81 -0.70 -20.49
N LEU A 347 6.89 -1.49 -20.40
CA LEU A 347 7.54 -1.78 -19.11
C LEU A 347 8.38 -0.58 -18.63
N SER A 348 8.44 -0.36 -17.32
CA SER A 348 9.20 0.73 -16.70
C SER A 348 10.51 0.24 -16.09
N TYR A 349 11.64 0.85 -16.45
CA TYR A 349 12.94 0.58 -15.83
C TYR A 349 13.50 1.91 -15.33
N ALA A 350 13.41 2.14 -14.02
CA ALA A 350 14.08 3.25 -13.36
C ALA A 350 15.27 2.68 -12.59
N ASP A 351 16.37 3.42 -12.62
CA ASP A 351 17.61 3.07 -11.91
C ASP A 351 17.44 3.24 -10.39
#